data_AF-A0A0L6J7K2-F1
#
_entry.id   AF-A0A0L6J7K2-F1
#
_cell.length_a   1.000
_cell.length_b   1.000
_cell.length_c   1.000
_cell.angle_alpha   90.00
_cell.angle_beta   90.00
_cell.angle_gamma   90.00
#
_symmetry.space_group_name_H-M   'P 1'
#
loop_
_entity.id
_entity.type
_entity.pdbx_description
1 polymer ?
#
loop_
_entity_poly.entity_id
_entity_poly.type
_entity_poly.pdbx_seq_one_letter_code
_entity_poly.pdbx_strand_id
1 'polypeptide(L)'
;MKTSATALAALLAATVLAAAPALAAPAYDPFGENGAEEYYSDPGQYGYQGTPGYGQGVQDAPQAQVQPIPREIVAFNGPYAPGTIVVSTAERRLYFVLGNGEAIRYGVGVGRPGFSWSGSNKITAKREWPSWTPPKAMIARRPDLPRYMAGGIENPLGARAMYIGSTEYRIHGSNEPDTIGQAVSSGCIRMTNDDVTDLYERVKVGAKVVVLN
;
A
#
# COMPACT_ATOMS: atom_id res chain seq x y z
N MET A 1 50.91 29.24 -63.16
CA MET A 1 50.97 29.01 -61.69
C MET A 1 50.06 30.01 -60.99
N LYS A 2 48.84 29.59 -60.63
CA LYS A 2 47.96 30.26 -59.66
C LYS A 2 47.16 29.17 -58.97
N THR A 3 47.60 28.74 -57.79
CA THR A 3 46.90 27.77 -56.94
C THR A 3 46.04 28.55 -55.95
N SER A 4 44.72 28.48 -56.10
CA SER A 4 43.77 28.98 -55.10
C SER A 4 43.66 27.95 -53.98
N ALA A 5 44.05 28.33 -52.76
CA ALA A 5 43.87 27.53 -51.56
C ALA A 5 42.43 27.70 -51.05
N THR A 6 41.64 26.63 -51.14
CA THR A 6 40.30 26.56 -50.54
C THR A 6 40.46 26.29 -49.04
N ALA A 7 40.14 27.27 -48.19
CA ALA A 7 40.10 27.09 -46.75
C ALA A 7 38.86 26.28 -46.37
N LEU A 8 39.06 25.11 -45.76
CA LEU A 8 38.01 24.26 -45.20
C LEU A 8 37.66 24.81 -43.81
N ALA A 9 36.51 25.50 -43.69
CA ALA A 9 35.96 25.87 -42.39
C ALA A 9 35.29 24.63 -41.76
N ALA A 10 35.90 24.08 -40.72
CA ALA A 10 35.28 23.04 -39.90
C ALA A 10 34.23 23.67 -38.98
N LEU A 11 32.95 23.37 -39.20
CA LEU A 11 31.89 23.65 -38.22
C LEU A 11 32.02 22.68 -37.03
N LEU A 12 32.45 23.18 -35.88
CA LEU A 12 32.21 22.53 -34.59
C LEU A 12 30.76 22.79 -34.17
N ALA A 13 29.91 21.78 -34.30
CA ALA A 13 28.59 21.77 -33.67
C ALA A 13 28.77 21.43 -32.18
N ALA A 14 28.81 22.45 -31.33
CA ALA A 14 28.72 22.29 -29.88
C ALA A 14 27.25 22.03 -29.50
N THR A 15 26.90 20.76 -29.25
CA THR A 15 25.62 20.41 -28.64
C THR A 15 25.66 20.75 -27.15
N VAL A 16 25.05 21.88 -26.79
CA VAL A 16 24.79 22.22 -25.39
C VAL A 16 23.61 21.37 -24.91
N LEU A 17 23.88 20.34 -24.13
CA LEU A 17 22.85 19.59 -23.42
C LEU A 17 22.38 20.48 -22.25
N ALA A 18 21.30 21.23 -22.45
CA ALA A 18 20.64 21.95 -21.38
C ALA A 18 20.04 20.93 -20.40
N ALA A 19 20.70 20.71 -19.27
CA ALA A 19 20.10 20.01 -18.13
C ALA A 19 19.00 20.92 -17.57
N ALA A 20 17.74 20.55 -17.82
CA ALA A 20 16.61 21.18 -17.15
C ALA A 20 16.75 20.94 -15.63
N PRO A 21 16.53 21.94 -14.77
CA PRO A 21 16.52 21.72 -13.34
C PRO A 21 15.41 20.72 -13.02
N ALA A 22 15.76 19.61 -12.37
CA ALA A 22 14.78 18.76 -11.73
C ALA A 22 14.11 19.60 -10.63
N LEU A 23 12.91 20.12 -10.92
CA LEU A 23 12.06 20.70 -9.91
C LEU A 23 11.81 19.61 -8.87
N ALA A 24 12.37 19.77 -7.67
CA ALA A 24 12.02 18.93 -6.54
C ALA A 24 10.50 18.99 -6.39
N ALA A 25 9.84 17.84 -6.60
CA ALA A 25 8.42 17.72 -6.31
C ALA A 25 8.20 18.15 -4.86
N PRO A 26 7.20 18.97 -4.56
CA PRO A 26 6.90 19.36 -3.18
C PRO A 26 6.73 18.08 -2.34
N ALA A 27 7.26 18.10 -1.12
CA ALA A 27 7.04 17.03 -0.16
C ALA A 27 5.53 16.85 0.00
N TYR A 28 5.03 15.70 -0.48
CA TYR A 28 3.63 15.33 -0.38
C TYR A 28 3.25 15.24 1.10
N ASP A 29 2.35 16.11 1.54
CA ASP A 29 1.70 16.07 2.84
C ASP A 29 0.33 15.41 2.69
N PRO A 30 0.18 14.11 3.00
CA PRO A 30 -1.09 13.38 2.85
C PRO A 30 -2.19 13.84 3.83
N PHE A 31 -1.94 14.87 4.64
CA PHE A 31 -2.88 15.34 5.68
C PHE A 31 -3.32 16.80 5.48
N GLY A 32 -3.03 17.41 4.34
CA GLY A 32 -3.52 18.77 4.00
C GLY A 32 -5.05 18.87 3.92
N GLU A 33 -5.59 19.98 4.42
CA GLU A 33 -6.98 20.22 4.84
C GLU A 33 -8.09 20.16 3.76
N ASN A 34 -7.82 19.81 2.50
CA ASN A 34 -8.78 20.02 1.42
C ASN A 34 -9.29 18.69 0.81
N GLY A 35 -10.20 18.00 1.49
CA GLY A 35 -11.02 16.93 0.86
C GLY A 35 -11.40 15.73 1.73
N ALA A 36 -10.95 15.65 2.99
CA ALA A 36 -11.30 14.56 3.90
C ALA A 36 -12.57 14.80 4.73
N GLU A 37 -13.17 15.99 4.63
CA GLU A 37 -14.26 16.45 5.50
C GLU A 37 -15.60 15.75 5.23
N GLU A 38 -15.91 15.41 3.97
CA GLU A 38 -17.29 15.08 3.57
C GLU A 38 -17.76 13.66 3.92
N TYR A 39 -16.86 12.69 4.13
CA TYR A 39 -17.26 11.28 4.35
C TYR A 39 -17.31 10.85 5.82
N TYR A 40 -16.71 11.59 6.76
CA TYR A 40 -16.96 11.33 8.18
C TYR A 40 -18.23 12.03 8.70
N SER A 41 -18.85 12.88 7.86
CA SER A 41 -20.10 13.59 8.16
C SER A 41 -21.38 12.87 7.71
N ASP A 42 -21.30 11.78 6.93
CA ASP A 42 -22.48 11.02 6.51
C ASP A 42 -22.61 9.68 7.26
N PRO A 43 -23.48 9.58 8.27
CA PRO A 43 -23.77 8.34 8.98
C PRO A 43 -24.70 7.37 8.20
N GLY A 44 -25.12 7.71 6.97
CA GLY A 44 -26.32 7.12 6.36
C GLY A 44 -26.15 6.09 5.24
N GLN A 45 -25.04 6.04 4.50
CA GLN A 45 -25.09 5.34 3.19
C GLN A 45 -24.35 4.00 3.06
N TYR A 46 -23.39 3.70 3.92
CA TYR A 46 -22.75 2.39 3.97
C TYR A 46 -22.73 1.96 5.42
N GLY A 47 -23.64 1.05 5.77
CA GLY A 47 -23.82 0.57 7.13
C GLY A 47 -22.50 0.15 7.74
N TYR A 48 -21.90 1.07 8.51
CA TYR A 48 -21.19 0.72 9.72
C TYR A 48 -22.28 0.12 10.60
N GLN A 49 -22.63 -1.16 10.37
CA GLN A 49 -23.25 -1.97 11.40
C GLN A 49 -22.19 -2.03 12.48
N GLY A 50 -22.25 -1.05 13.38
CA GLY A 50 -21.47 -1.06 14.59
C GLY A 50 -21.66 -2.44 15.19
N THR A 51 -20.57 -3.18 15.32
CA THR A 51 -20.54 -4.28 16.28
C THR A 51 -20.92 -3.67 17.63
N PRO A 52 -22.07 -4.04 18.21
CA PRO A 52 -22.41 -3.55 19.52
C PRO A 52 -21.45 -4.18 20.52
N GLY A 53 -20.79 -3.34 21.31
CA GLY A 53 -20.20 -3.78 22.57
C GLY A 53 -18.77 -4.27 22.48
N TYR A 54 -17.86 -3.40 22.91
CA TYR A 54 -16.93 -3.81 23.96
C TYR A 54 -17.78 -4.40 25.12
N GLY A 55 -17.93 -5.73 25.13
CA GLY A 55 -18.62 -6.47 26.19
C GLY A 55 -20.03 -6.96 25.83
N GLN A 56 -20.19 -8.28 26.03
CA GLN A 56 -21.44 -9.06 26.10
C GLN A 56 -22.23 -9.30 24.80
N GLY A 57 -22.03 -10.52 24.28
CA GLY A 57 -22.98 -11.40 23.60
C GLY A 57 -24.12 -10.77 22.79
N VAL A 58 -24.00 -10.84 21.46
CA VAL A 58 -25.15 -10.79 20.54
C VAL A 58 -24.95 -11.82 19.44
N GLN A 59 -26.03 -12.57 19.20
CA GLN A 59 -26.11 -13.83 18.49
C GLN A 59 -25.80 -13.72 16.99
N ASP A 60 -25.15 -14.76 16.47
CA ASP A 60 -24.75 -14.98 15.08
C ASP A 60 -25.91 -14.78 14.09
N ALA A 61 -25.93 -13.62 13.41
CA ALA A 61 -26.55 -13.53 12.09
C ALA A 61 -25.59 -14.18 11.08
N PRO A 62 -26.07 -15.04 10.14
CA PRO A 62 -25.21 -15.68 9.16
C PRO A 62 -24.60 -14.62 8.25
N GLN A 63 -23.34 -14.26 8.53
CA GLN A 63 -22.53 -13.38 7.70
C GLN A 63 -22.36 -14.10 6.36
N ALA A 64 -22.84 -13.49 5.27
CA ALA A 64 -22.55 -13.95 3.93
C ALA A 64 -21.02 -13.88 3.74
N GLN A 65 -20.34 -15.02 3.92
CA GLN A 65 -18.90 -15.13 3.81
C GLN A 65 -18.49 -14.70 2.40
N VAL A 66 -17.95 -13.49 2.25
CA VAL A 66 -17.28 -13.09 1.03
C VAL A 66 -16.04 -13.97 0.97
N GLN A 67 -16.08 -15.00 0.12
CA GLN A 67 -14.98 -15.94 0.01
C GLN A 67 -13.70 -15.15 -0.31
N PRO A 68 -12.62 -15.33 0.46
CA PRO A 68 -11.34 -14.69 0.20
C PRO A 68 -10.95 -14.86 -1.26
N ILE A 69 -10.52 -13.79 -1.92
CA ILE A 69 -10.04 -13.92 -3.29
C ILE A 69 -8.77 -14.80 -3.24
N PRO A 70 -8.78 -15.99 -3.85
CA PRO A 70 -7.73 -16.97 -3.62
C PRO A 70 -6.37 -16.44 -4.10
N ARG A 71 -5.32 -16.78 -3.35
CA ARG A 71 -3.94 -16.55 -3.82
C ARG A 71 -3.59 -17.56 -4.91
N GLU A 72 -2.86 -17.11 -5.92
CA GLU A 72 -2.53 -17.90 -7.10
C GLU A 72 -1.10 -17.61 -7.55
N ILE A 73 -0.43 -18.61 -8.12
CA ILE A 73 0.80 -18.37 -8.89
C ILE A 73 0.39 -17.97 -10.31
N VAL A 74 0.92 -16.85 -10.78
CA VAL A 74 0.62 -16.29 -12.10
C VAL A 74 1.90 -15.96 -12.84
N ALA A 75 1.83 -15.97 -14.18
CA ALA A 75 2.87 -15.38 -15.00
C ALA A 75 3.03 -13.89 -14.68
N PHE A 76 4.26 -13.42 -14.56
CA PHE A 76 4.60 -12.07 -14.18
C PHE A 76 5.83 -11.57 -14.93
N ASN A 77 5.58 -10.80 -16.00
CA ASN A 77 6.62 -10.29 -16.91
C ASN A 77 7.09 -8.86 -16.55
N GLY A 78 7.00 -8.47 -15.28
CA GLY A 78 7.40 -7.14 -14.83
C GLY A 78 8.93 -6.98 -14.70
N PRO A 79 9.47 -5.74 -14.74
CA PRO A 79 10.91 -5.47 -14.65
C PRO A 79 11.46 -5.59 -13.21
N TYR A 80 10.84 -6.42 -12.37
CA TYR A 80 11.10 -6.50 -10.94
C TYR A 80 11.86 -7.79 -10.60
N ALA A 81 12.85 -7.68 -9.72
CA ALA A 81 13.65 -8.83 -9.30
C ALA A 81 12.86 -9.73 -8.32
N PRO A 82 13.18 -11.04 -8.26
CA PRO A 82 12.62 -11.96 -7.27
C PRO A 82 12.74 -11.44 -5.83
N GLY A 83 11.69 -11.64 -5.03
CA GLY A 83 11.58 -11.11 -3.67
C GLY A 83 11.04 -9.68 -3.58
N THR A 84 10.72 -9.04 -4.70
CA THR A 84 10.04 -7.73 -4.73
C THR A 84 8.56 -7.91 -4.44
N ILE A 85 7.98 -6.98 -3.68
CA ILE A 85 6.54 -6.83 -3.52
C ILE A 85 6.07 -5.74 -4.47
N VAL A 86 5.11 -6.04 -5.34
CA VAL A 86 4.49 -5.08 -6.26
C VAL A 86 3.01 -5.01 -5.94
N VAL A 87 2.47 -3.84 -5.68
CA VAL A 87 1.07 -3.61 -5.36
C VAL A 87 0.45 -2.82 -6.49
N SER A 88 -0.62 -3.34 -7.08
CA SER A 88 -1.45 -2.63 -8.04
C SER A 88 -2.74 -2.21 -7.34
N THR A 89 -2.90 -0.90 -7.09
CA THR A 89 -4.08 -0.39 -6.38
C THR A 89 -5.34 -0.42 -7.25
N ALA A 90 -5.21 -0.19 -8.57
CA ALA A 90 -6.30 -0.38 -9.52
C ALA A 90 -6.83 -1.81 -9.55
N GLU A 91 -5.94 -2.81 -9.56
CA GLU A 91 -6.34 -4.22 -9.56
C GLU A 91 -6.73 -4.74 -8.18
N ARG A 92 -6.36 -4.01 -7.11
CA ARG A 92 -6.46 -4.45 -5.72
C ARG A 92 -5.74 -5.78 -5.51
N ARG A 93 -4.54 -5.86 -6.10
CA ARG A 93 -3.66 -7.03 -6.06
C ARG A 93 -2.29 -6.68 -5.51
N LEU A 94 -1.73 -7.62 -4.78
CA LEU A 94 -0.33 -7.65 -4.41
C LEU A 94 0.33 -8.85 -5.09
N TYR A 95 1.49 -8.61 -5.67
CA TYR A 95 2.33 -9.59 -6.35
C TYR A 95 3.64 -9.73 -5.58
N PHE A 96 3.91 -10.92 -5.06
CA PHE A 96 5.24 -11.27 -4.56
C PHE A 96 6.02 -11.94 -5.69
N VAL A 97 6.98 -11.22 -6.25
CA VAL A 97 7.73 -11.64 -7.44
C VAL A 97 8.60 -12.84 -7.10
N LEU A 98 8.41 -13.92 -7.84
CA LEU A 98 9.23 -15.12 -7.77
C LEU A 98 10.35 -15.06 -8.82
N GLY A 99 11.06 -16.18 -9.01
CA GLY A 99 11.90 -16.39 -10.18
C GLY A 99 11.10 -16.82 -11.41
N ASN A 100 11.79 -17.06 -12.52
CA ASN A 100 11.25 -17.72 -13.71
C ASN A 100 10.04 -17.04 -14.39
N GLY A 101 9.86 -15.73 -14.18
CA GLY A 101 8.74 -14.99 -14.76
C GLY A 101 7.41 -15.28 -14.07
N GLU A 102 7.42 -15.61 -12.78
CA GLU A 102 6.21 -15.87 -11.99
C GLU A 102 6.09 -14.92 -10.79
N ALA A 103 4.88 -14.79 -10.26
CA ALA A 103 4.62 -14.13 -8.98
C ALA A 103 3.47 -14.84 -8.24
N ILE A 104 3.47 -14.76 -6.92
CA ILE A 104 2.27 -15.07 -6.13
C ILE A 104 1.39 -13.83 -6.11
N ARG A 105 0.16 -13.96 -6.59
CA ARG A 105 -0.87 -12.92 -6.61
C ARG A 105 -1.81 -13.10 -5.42
N TYR A 106 -1.99 -12.05 -4.62
CA TYR A 106 -2.88 -11.98 -3.47
C TYR A 106 -3.97 -10.93 -3.70
N GLY A 107 -5.15 -11.13 -3.10
CA GLY A 107 -6.14 -10.05 -2.93
C GLY A 107 -5.73 -9.09 -1.82
N VAL A 108 -5.94 -7.79 -2.04
CA VAL A 108 -5.67 -6.78 -1.00
C VAL A 108 -6.82 -5.78 -0.87
N GLY A 109 -7.03 -5.27 0.34
CA GLY A 109 -7.72 -4.02 0.58
C GLY A 109 -6.72 -2.85 0.48
N VAL A 110 -7.11 -1.76 -0.18
CA VAL A 110 -6.23 -0.61 -0.41
C VAL A 110 -6.81 0.67 0.16
N GLY A 111 -6.00 1.74 0.17
CA GLY A 111 -6.45 3.08 0.52
C GLY A 111 -7.61 3.51 -0.35
N ARG A 112 -8.62 4.13 0.27
CA ARG A 112 -9.66 4.85 -0.48
C ARG A 112 -9.04 6.01 -1.29
N PRO A 113 -9.74 6.56 -2.30
CA PRO A 113 -9.26 7.74 -3.02
C PRO A 113 -8.80 8.85 -2.07
N GLY A 114 -7.65 9.46 -2.36
CA GLY A 114 -7.01 10.45 -1.49
C GLY A 114 -6.14 9.89 -0.36
N PHE A 115 -6.16 8.56 -0.13
CA PHE A 115 -5.31 7.88 0.85
C PHE A 115 -4.34 6.86 0.21
N SER A 116 -4.44 6.64 -1.11
CA SER A 116 -3.48 5.84 -1.86
C SER A 116 -2.16 6.59 -2.06
N TRP A 117 -1.06 5.85 -2.11
CA TRP A 117 0.27 6.37 -2.45
C TRP A 117 0.89 5.49 -3.53
N SER A 118 1.79 6.06 -4.32
CA SER A 118 2.56 5.31 -5.32
C SER A 118 4.05 5.61 -5.17
N GLY A 119 4.89 4.71 -5.69
CA GLY A 119 6.34 4.84 -5.61
C GLY A 119 7.00 3.57 -5.09
N SER A 120 8.23 3.71 -4.57
CA SER A 120 8.99 2.56 -4.07
C SER A 120 9.60 2.80 -2.70
N ASN A 121 9.62 1.74 -1.89
CA ASN A 121 10.23 1.74 -0.57
C ASN A 121 10.72 0.32 -0.24
N LYS A 122 10.99 0.03 1.04
CA LYS A 122 11.45 -1.28 1.51
C LYS A 122 10.72 -1.69 2.77
N ILE A 123 10.65 -2.99 3.02
CA ILE A 123 10.24 -3.52 4.31
C ILE A 123 11.34 -3.25 5.33
N THR A 124 11.04 -2.51 6.40
CA THR A 124 12.00 -2.13 7.44
C THR A 124 11.84 -2.96 8.70
N ALA A 125 10.63 -3.46 8.98
CA ALA A 125 10.35 -4.30 10.11
C ALA A 125 9.20 -5.27 9.83
N LYS A 126 9.15 -6.33 10.65
CA LYS A 126 8.18 -7.41 10.61
C LYS A 126 7.75 -7.73 12.04
N ARG A 127 6.45 -7.88 12.30
CA ARG A 127 5.90 -8.25 13.61
C ARG A 127 4.78 -9.28 13.47
N GLU A 128 4.82 -10.27 14.35
CA GLU A 128 3.70 -11.17 14.62
C GLU A 128 2.80 -10.54 15.69
N TRP A 129 1.48 -10.66 15.53
CA TRP A 129 0.47 -10.08 16.42
C TRP A 129 0.85 -8.66 16.89
N PRO A 130 1.02 -7.71 15.95
CA PRO A 130 1.46 -6.36 16.28
C PRO A 130 0.44 -5.67 17.20
N SER A 131 0.93 -4.89 18.16
CA SER A 131 0.11 -3.88 18.82
C SER A 131 -0.27 -2.78 17.85
N TRP A 132 -1.38 -2.10 18.10
CA TRP A 132 -1.85 -0.98 17.31
C TRP A 132 -2.06 0.27 18.15
N THR A 133 -1.56 1.39 17.64
CA THR A 133 -1.85 2.74 18.12
C THR A 133 -2.37 3.52 16.92
N PRO A 134 -3.62 4.01 16.94
CA PRO A 134 -4.16 4.74 15.80
C PRO A 134 -3.33 6.01 15.52
N PRO A 135 -3.09 6.37 14.26
CA PRO A 135 -2.44 7.63 13.93
C PRO A 135 -3.20 8.83 14.51
N LYS A 136 -2.49 9.89 14.89
CA LYS A 136 -3.10 11.10 15.51
C LYS A 136 -4.22 11.68 14.65
N ALA A 137 -4.05 11.74 13.34
CA ALA A 137 -5.07 12.21 12.41
C ALA A 137 -6.33 11.32 12.41
N MET A 138 -6.17 10.02 12.65
CA MET A 138 -7.31 9.11 12.78
C MET A 138 -8.06 9.35 14.10
N ILE A 139 -7.35 9.55 15.22
CA ILE A 139 -7.94 9.92 16.51
C ILE A 139 -8.69 11.27 16.41
N ALA A 140 -8.15 12.24 15.69
CA ALA A 140 -8.80 13.54 15.51
C ALA A 140 -10.17 13.40 14.81
N ARG A 141 -10.28 12.47 13.84
CA ARG A 141 -11.53 12.18 13.13
C ARG A 141 -12.47 11.24 13.89
N ARG A 142 -11.91 10.31 14.67
CA ARG A 142 -12.63 9.29 15.44
C ARG A 142 -12.12 9.26 16.89
N PRO A 143 -12.55 10.21 17.73
CA PRO A 143 -12.10 10.31 19.13
C PRO A 143 -12.49 9.11 19.99
N ASP A 144 -13.46 8.32 19.53
CA ASP A 144 -13.97 7.09 20.14
C ASP A 144 -13.01 5.90 20.03
N LEU A 145 -12.01 5.96 19.14
CA LEU A 145 -11.05 4.87 18.97
C LEU A 145 -10.16 4.68 20.21
N PRO A 146 -9.80 3.43 20.54
CA PRO A 146 -8.88 3.14 21.63
C PRO A 146 -7.50 3.76 21.33
N ARG A 147 -6.83 4.29 22.36
CA ARG A 147 -5.49 4.88 22.19
C ARG A 147 -4.39 3.82 22.02
N TYR A 148 -4.70 2.58 22.37
CA TYR A 148 -3.81 1.45 22.25
C TYR A 148 -4.63 0.16 22.22
N MET A 149 -4.22 -0.78 21.37
CA MET A 149 -4.69 -2.15 21.37
C MET A 149 -3.49 -3.08 21.36
N ALA A 150 -3.47 -4.04 22.28
CA ALA A 150 -2.49 -5.14 22.24
C ALA A 150 -2.72 -6.01 20.98
N GLY A 151 -1.72 -6.81 20.61
CA GLY A 151 -1.88 -7.81 19.56
C GLY A 151 -2.95 -8.85 19.94
N GLY A 152 -3.74 -9.28 18.96
CA GLY A 152 -4.81 -10.26 19.15
C GLY A 152 -5.82 -10.24 18.00
N ILE A 153 -6.80 -11.14 18.05
CA ILE A 153 -7.79 -11.31 16.97
C ILE A 153 -8.64 -10.05 16.72
N GLU A 154 -8.90 -9.27 17.77
CA GLU A 154 -9.64 -8.00 17.69
C GLU A 154 -8.79 -6.84 17.15
N ASN A 155 -7.48 -7.01 17.01
CA ASN A 155 -6.60 -5.94 16.57
C ASN A 155 -6.76 -5.70 15.05
N PRO A 156 -6.96 -4.45 14.60
CA PRO A 156 -7.18 -4.16 13.17
C PRO A 156 -5.96 -4.42 12.28
N LEU A 157 -4.77 -4.60 12.87
CA LEU A 157 -3.58 -5.02 12.13
C LEU A 157 -3.52 -6.54 11.88
N GLY A 158 -4.39 -7.33 12.52
CA GLY A 158 -4.48 -8.77 12.35
C GLY A 158 -3.23 -9.54 12.79
N ALA A 159 -3.02 -10.71 12.18
CA ALA A 159 -2.02 -11.67 12.62
C ALA A 159 -0.55 -11.26 12.36
N ARG A 160 -0.30 -10.45 11.32
CA ARG A 160 1.05 -10.02 10.91
C ARG A 160 1.03 -8.58 10.41
N ALA A 161 2.14 -7.88 10.61
CA ALA A 161 2.41 -6.61 9.93
C ALA A 161 3.85 -6.53 9.43
N MET A 162 4.01 -5.94 8.24
CA MET A 162 5.28 -5.57 7.63
C MET A 162 5.29 -4.06 7.38
N TYR A 163 6.30 -3.39 7.93
CA TYR A 163 6.39 -1.93 7.98
C TYR A 163 7.18 -1.42 6.78
N ILE A 164 6.66 -0.36 6.15
CA ILE A 164 7.21 0.16 4.89
C ILE A 164 8.00 1.44 5.17
N GLY A 165 9.31 1.37 5.00
CA GLY A 165 10.21 2.52 5.19
C GLY A 165 10.12 3.14 6.57
N SER A 166 10.20 4.47 6.60
CA SER A 166 9.87 5.33 7.74
C SER A 166 8.46 5.91 7.63
N THR A 167 7.56 5.26 6.90
CA THR A 167 6.19 5.72 6.66
C THR A 167 5.23 5.16 7.71
N GLU A 168 4.01 5.70 7.75
CA GLU A 168 2.91 5.12 8.53
C GLU A 168 2.23 3.92 7.82
N TYR A 169 2.62 3.63 6.58
CA TYR A 169 2.04 2.57 5.77
C TYR A 169 2.62 1.20 6.12
N ARG A 170 1.74 0.20 6.07
CA ARG A 170 2.03 -1.20 6.41
C ARG A 170 1.32 -2.12 5.43
N ILE A 171 1.90 -3.30 5.21
CA ILE A 171 1.17 -4.46 4.71
C ILE A 171 0.80 -5.28 5.94
N HIS A 172 -0.48 -5.51 6.18
CA HIS A 172 -0.94 -6.17 7.41
C HIS A 172 -2.18 -7.03 7.19
N GLY A 173 -2.49 -7.87 8.18
CA GLY A 173 -3.70 -8.69 8.21
C GLY A 173 -4.97 -7.86 8.43
N SER A 174 -6.04 -8.50 8.85
CA SER A 174 -7.29 -7.81 9.13
C SER A 174 -8.13 -8.61 10.12
N ASN A 175 -8.81 -7.93 11.03
CA ASN A 175 -9.93 -8.49 11.80
C ASN A 175 -11.27 -8.39 11.04
N GLU A 176 -11.28 -7.73 9.88
CA GLU A 176 -12.43 -7.53 8.99
C GLU A 176 -12.09 -8.13 7.61
N PRO A 177 -12.13 -9.46 7.44
CA PRO A 177 -11.71 -10.12 6.20
C PRO A 177 -12.61 -9.77 5.00
N ASP A 178 -13.88 -9.42 5.21
CA ASP A 178 -14.82 -9.08 4.13
C ASP A 178 -14.49 -7.75 3.43
N THR A 179 -13.56 -6.96 4.00
CA THR A 179 -13.08 -5.70 3.39
C THR A 179 -11.96 -5.91 2.36
N ILE A 180 -11.43 -7.13 2.23
CA ILE A 180 -10.37 -7.45 1.26
C ILE A 180 -10.92 -7.39 -0.16
N GLY A 181 -10.17 -6.76 -1.07
CA GLY A 181 -10.65 -6.46 -2.42
C GLY A 181 -11.44 -5.15 -2.52
N GLN A 182 -11.49 -4.34 -1.47
CA GLN A 182 -12.14 -3.02 -1.45
C GLN A 182 -11.13 -1.88 -1.21
N ALA A 183 -11.52 -0.65 -1.54
CA ALA A 183 -10.72 0.57 -1.32
C ALA A 183 -11.26 1.34 -0.10
N VAL A 184 -11.08 0.79 1.10
CA VAL A 184 -11.69 1.30 2.34
C VAL A 184 -10.67 1.69 3.42
N SER A 185 -9.37 1.46 3.18
CA SER A 185 -8.36 1.73 4.21
C SER A 185 -7.96 3.21 4.25
N SER A 186 -7.31 3.62 5.34
CA SER A 186 -6.62 4.93 5.43
C SER A 186 -5.22 4.92 4.80
N GLY A 187 -4.98 4.00 3.83
CA GLY A 187 -3.77 3.96 3.00
C GLY A 187 -2.82 2.78 3.26
N CYS A 188 -3.04 1.99 4.32
CA CYS A 188 -2.35 0.70 4.47
C CYS A 188 -2.88 -0.35 3.48
N ILE A 189 -2.08 -1.38 3.24
CA ILE A 189 -2.43 -2.52 2.39
C ILE A 189 -2.93 -3.64 3.31
N ARG A 190 -4.23 -3.92 3.29
CA ARG A 190 -4.88 -4.95 4.12
C ARG A 190 -4.90 -6.28 3.37
N MET A 191 -4.70 -7.37 4.08
CA MET A 191 -4.76 -8.75 3.58
C MET A 191 -5.60 -9.61 4.54
N THR A 192 -6.03 -10.78 4.09
CA THR A 192 -6.53 -11.81 5.01
C THR A 192 -5.41 -12.24 5.96
N ASN A 193 -5.75 -12.78 7.13
CA ASN A 193 -4.73 -13.25 8.08
C ASN A 193 -3.91 -14.42 7.52
N ASP A 194 -4.52 -15.28 6.70
CA ASP A 194 -3.82 -16.39 6.05
C ASP A 194 -2.83 -15.89 5.00
N ASP A 195 -3.25 -14.98 4.13
CA ASP A 195 -2.39 -14.49 3.05
C ASP A 195 -1.28 -13.57 3.56
N VAL A 196 -1.54 -12.74 4.58
CA VAL A 196 -0.46 -11.96 5.19
C VAL A 196 0.55 -12.87 5.89
N THR A 197 0.11 -13.99 6.48
CA THR A 197 1.00 -14.95 7.13
C THR A 197 1.88 -15.65 6.10
N ASP A 198 1.31 -16.11 4.99
CA ASP A 198 2.07 -16.68 3.88
C ASP A 198 3.10 -15.67 3.32
N LEU A 199 2.68 -14.44 3.04
CA LEU A 199 3.59 -13.39 2.57
C LEU A 199 4.67 -13.06 3.59
N TYR A 200 4.31 -13.00 4.87
CA TYR A 200 5.24 -12.72 5.97
C TYR A 200 6.36 -13.75 6.01
N GLU A 201 6.09 -15.05 5.88
CA GLU A 201 7.13 -16.07 5.91
C GLU A 201 8.12 -15.97 4.73
N ARG A 202 7.66 -15.46 3.59
CA ARG A 202 8.48 -15.34 2.37
C ARG A 202 9.33 -14.07 2.32
N VAL A 203 8.77 -12.97 2.83
CA VAL A 203 9.36 -11.63 2.71
C VAL A 203 10.47 -11.42 3.72
N LYS A 204 11.61 -10.91 3.25
CA LYS A 204 12.73 -10.49 4.09
C LYS A 204 12.66 -9.01 4.42
N VAL A 205 13.16 -8.62 5.59
CA VAL A 205 13.49 -7.22 5.86
C VAL A 205 14.50 -6.75 4.80
N GLY A 206 14.29 -5.57 4.24
CA GLY A 206 15.01 -5.02 3.10
C GLY A 206 14.38 -5.30 1.73
N ALA A 207 13.36 -6.17 1.65
CA ALA A 207 12.62 -6.43 0.41
C ALA A 207 12.05 -5.14 -0.17
N LYS A 208 12.17 -4.96 -1.49
CA LYS A 208 11.64 -3.79 -2.20
C LYS A 208 10.11 -3.88 -2.26
N VAL A 209 9.44 -2.77 -1.99
CA VAL A 209 8.00 -2.58 -2.18
C VAL A 209 7.81 -1.55 -3.27
N VAL A 210 6.97 -1.83 -4.25
CA VAL A 210 6.57 -0.91 -5.31
C VAL A 210 5.05 -0.82 -5.32
N VAL A 211 4.51 0.39 -5.26
CA VAL A 211 3.07 0.63 -5.36
C VAL A 211 2.76 1.38 -6.64
N LEU A 212 1.88 0.79 -7.43
CA LEU A 212 1.41 1.23 -8.73
C LEU A 212 -0.06 1.63 -8.60
N ASN A 213 -0.43 2.73 -9.26
CA ASN A 213 -1.81 3.20 -9.29
C ASN A 213 -2.61 2.45 -10.33
#